data_AF-A0A933DJH1-F1
#
_entry.id   AF-A0A933DJH1-F1
#
_cell.length_a   1.000
_cell.length_b   1.000
_cell.length_c   1.000
_cell.angle_alpha   90.00
_cell.angle_beta   90.00
_cell.angle_gamma   90.00
#
_symmetry.space_group_name_H-M   'P 1'
#
loop_
_entity.id
_entity.type
_entity.pdbx_description
1 polymer ?
#
loop_
_entity_poly.entity_id
_entity_poly.type
_entity_poly.pdbx_seq_one_letter_code
_entity_poly.pdbx_strand_id
1 'polypeptide(L)'
;MSTSKHIGLQIDNEISGIAAHQTLLVKGSSMARERLDNLIQAGFMIETIFVYAQLIEHLMKFVIDGYVARRRILKLLRVEDIFEDEKLILKDEETLGQLVGIFARLRCDRILIKNINKFNGIRREAVHHMFDGTKELKVFEAEVTVYLAGSEFNSIIEGITAEQMKLIQDIKKIVEIAGERSATN
;
A
#
# COMPACT_ATOMS: atom_id res chain seq x y z
N MET A 1 13.42 -23.17 29.11
CA MET A 1 14.05 -22.76 27.84
C MET A 1 13.14 -22.88 26.59
N SER A 2 11.84 -23.17 26.69
CA SER A 2 10.98 -23.42 25.51
C SER A 2 10.17 -22.22 24.99
N THR A 3 9.70 -21.31 25.86
CA THR A 3 8.77 -20.24 25.47
C THR A 3 9.43 -19.06 24.74
N SER A 4 10.59 -18.61 25.20
CA SER A 4 11.32 -17.49 24.56
C SER A 4 11.78 -17.85 23.13
N LYS A 5 12.29 -19.07 22.93
CA LYS A 5 12.67 -19.58 21.60
C LYS A 5 11.46 -19.70 20.65
N HIS A 6 10.29 -20.08 21.17
CA HIS A 6 9.06 -20.16 20.37
C HIS A 6 8.54 -18.78 19.94
N ILE A 7 8.57 -17.79 20.84
CA ILE A 7 8.19 -16.40 20.53
C ILE A 7 9.15 -15.81 19.49
N GLY A 8 10.45 -16.03 19.63
CA GLY A 8 11.45 -15.60 18.65
C GLY A 8 11.15 -16.13 17.24
N LEU A 9 10.91 -17.43 17.12
CA LEU A 9 10.54 -18.06 15.84
C LEU A 9 9.25 -17.48 15.23
N GLN A 10 8.25 -17.14 16.06
CA GLN A 10 7.01 -16.53 15.57
C GLN A 10 7.24 -15.12 15.03
N ILE A 11 8.09 -14.32 15.69
CA ILE A 11 8.48 -12.99 15.23
C ILE A 11 9.27 -13.08 13.92
N ASP A 12 10.24 -13.99 13.85
CA ASP A 12 11.05 -14.21 12.64
C ASP A 12 10.18 -14.62 11.44
N ASN A 13 9.13 -15.41 11.67
CA ASN A 13 8.17 -15.79 10.63
C ASN A 13 7.37 -14.59 10.11
N GLU A 14 6.89 -13.70 10.99
CA GLU A 14 6.16 -12.49 10.58
C GLU A 14 7.06 -11.53 9.78
N ILE A 15 8.31 -11.32 10.24
CA ILE A 15 9.30 -10.50 9.53
C ILE A 15 9.63 -11.10 8.16
N SER A 16 9.85 -12.41 8.11
CA SER A 16 10.14 -13.12 6.86
C SER A 16 8.97 -13.04 5.88
N GLY A 17 7.74 -13.10 6.37
CA GLY A 17 6.53 -12.89 5.58
C GLY A 17 6.48 -11.50 4.94
N ILE A 18 6.76 -10.45 5.70
CA ILE A 18 6.83 -9.07 5.20
C ILE A 18 7.95 -8.94 4.16
N ALA A 19 9.14 -9.49 4.41
CA ALA A 19 10.27 -9.43 3.49
C ALA A 19 9.99 -10.17 2.17
N ALA A 20 9.30 -11.31 2.22
CA ALA A 20 8.85 -12.03 1.04
C ALA A 20 7.83 -11.21 0.24
N HIS A 21 6.83 -10.62 0.90
CA HIS A 21 5.86 -9.75 0.24
C HIS A 21 6.54 -8.51 -0.37
N GLN A 22 7.53 -7.92 0.30
CA GLN A 22 8.28 -6.77 -0.23
C GLN A 22 9.05 -7.16 -1.49
N THR A 23 9.66 -8.34 -1.49
CA THR A 23 10.39 -8.86 -2.67
C THR A 23 9.45 -9.05 -3.86
N LEU A 24 8.26 -9.62 -3.63
CA LEU A 24 7.23 -9.77 -4.66
C LEU A 24 6.74 -8.42 -5.17
N LEU A 25 6.56 -7.44 -4.28
CA LEU A 25 6.15 -6.08 -4.63
C LEU A 25 7.21 -5.38 -5.48
N VAL A 26 8.49 -5.45 -5.13
CA VAL A 26 9.59 -4.87 -5.92
C VAL A 26 9.62 -5.48 -7.32
N LYS A 27 9.49 -6.80 -7.42
CA LYS A 27 9.43 -7.50 -8.70
C LYS A 27 8.21 -7.06 -9.53
N GLY A 28 7.03 -7.03 -8.91
CA GLY A 28 5.78 -6.59 -9.54
C GLY A 28 5.85 -5.14 -10.02
N SER A 29 6.36 -4.23 -9.19
CA SER A 29 6.55 -2.82 -9.53
C SER A 29 7.52 -2.61 -10.69
N SER A 30 8.59 -3.40 -10.77
CA SER A 30 9.52 -3.35 -11.91
C SER A 30 8.83 -3.73 -13.22
N MET A 31 8.03 -4.81 -13.21
CA MET A 31 7.26 -5.24 -14.38
C MET A 31 6.17 -4.24 -14.75
N ALA A 32 5.50 -3.66 -13.75
CA ALA A 32 4.49 -2.63 -13.96
C ALA A 32 5.10 -1.37 -14.58
N ARG A 33 6.32 -0.98 -14.18
CA ARG A 33 7.01 0.19 -14.70
C ARG A 33 7.29 0.10 -16.20
N GLU A 34 7.87 -1.01 -16.65
CA GLU A 34 8.12 -1.25 -18.08
C GLU A 34 6.82 -1.19 -18.90
N ARG A 35 5.75 -1.78 -18.37
CA ARG A 35 4.43 -1.71 -19.00
C ARG A 35 3.88 -0.28 -19.04
N LEU A 36 3.99 0.47 -17.95
CA LEU A 36 3.54 1.86 -17.88
C LEU A 36 4.28 2.74 -18.90
N ASP A 37 5.60 2.60 -19.00
CA ASP A 37 6.42 3.36 -19.94
C ASP A 37 5.95 3.11 -21.39
N ASN A 38 5.70 1.84 -21.74
CA ASN A 38 5.19 1.47 -23.07
C ASN A 38 3.79 2.03 -23.35
N LEU A 39 2.87 1.99 -22.36
CA LEU A 39 1.51 2.52 -22.52
C LEU A 39 1.52 4.05 -22.68
N ILE A 40 2.32 4.75 -21.89
CA ILE A 40 2.47 6.21 -21.95
C ILE A 40 3.06 6.62 -23.31
N GLN A 41 4.12 5.95 -23.78
CA GLN A 41 4.72 6.24 -25.08
C GLN A 41 3.75 6.00 -26.25
N ALA A 42 2.90 4.99 -26.15
CA ALA A 42 1.89 4.67 -27.16
C ALA A 42 0.61 5.52 -27.04
N GLY A 43 0.48 6.35 -26.00
CA GLY A 43 -0.71 7.20 -25.77
C GLY A 43 -1.92 6.47 -25.18
N PHE A 44 -1.75 5.26 -24.63
CA PHE A 44 -2.81 4.47 -24.01
C PHE A 44 -3.09 4.93 -22.57
N MET A 45 -3.64 6.13 -22.43
CA MET A 45 -3.81 6.82 -21.14
C MET A 45 -4.85 6.17 -20.24
N ILE A 46 -5.90 5.60 -20.83
CA ILE A 46 -6.96 4.90 -20.09
C ILE A 46 -6.41 3.61 -19.47
N GLU A 47 -5.71 2.81 -20.26
CA GLU A 47 -5.00 1.61 -19.79
C GLU A 47 -3.95 1.95 -18.73
N THR A 48 -3.27 3.08 -18.89
CA THR A 48 -2.29 3.59 -17.92
C THR A 48 -2.93 3.81 -16.55
N ILE A 49 -4.15 4.37 -16.48
CA ILE A 49 -4.90 4.49 -15.21
C ILE A 49 -5.12 3.12 -14.57
N PHE A 50 -5.52 2.11 -15.34
CA PHE A 50 -5.82 0.79 -14.78
C PHE A 50 -4.57 0.09 -14.24
N VAL A 51 -3.44 0.22 -14.94
CA VAL A 51 -2.16 -0.33 -14.45
C VAL A 51 -1.72 0.41 -13.18
N TYR A 52 -1.85 1.74 -13.13
CA TYR A 52 -1.58 2.48 -11.90
C TYR A 52 -2.52 2.11 -10.76
N ALA A 53 -3.79 1.84 -11.04
CA ALA A 53 -4.73 1.42 -10.01
C ALA A 53 -4.30 0.11 -9.37
N GLN A 54 -3.89 -0.88 -10.16
CA GLN A 54 -3.35 -2.14 -9.66
C GLN A 54 -2.09 -1.92 -8.83
N LEU A 55 -1.16 -1.08 -9.30
CA LEU A 55 0.06 -0.75 -8.56
C LEU A 55 -0.26 -0.12 -7.20
N ILE A 56 -1.16 0.87 -7.17
CA ILE A 56 -1.59 1.55 -5.94
C ILE A 56 -2.26 0.55 -4.99
N GLU A 57 -3.17 -0.30 -5.50
CA GLU A 57 -3.81 -1.36 -4.70
C GLU A 57 -2.77 -2.30 -4.06
N HIS A 58 -1.78 -2.75 -4.83
CA HIS A 58 -0.71 -3.62 -4.31
C HIS A 58 0.15 -2.93 -3.25
N LEU A 59 0.56 -1.68 -3.49
CA LEU A 59 1.34 -0.91 -2.52
C LEU A 59 0.56 -0.69 -1.21
N MET A 60 -0.74 -0.38 -1.31
CA MET A 60 -1.59 -0.19 -0.13
C MET A 60 -1.82 -1.50 0.63
N LYS A 61 -2.08 -2.61 -0.06
CA LYS A 61 -2.21 -3.94 0.56
C LYS A 61 -0.95 -4.31 1.34
N PHE A 62 0.23 -4.08 0.77
CA PHE A 62 1.49 -4.30 1.46
C PHE A 62 1.57 -3.53 2.79
N VAL A 63 1.24 -2.24 2.78
CA VAL A 63 1.29 -1.42 3.99
C VAL A 63 0.30 -1.93 5.03
N ILE A 64 -0.94 -2.23 4.63
CA ILE A 64 -1.97 -2.75 5.54
C ILE A 64 -1.52 -4.08 6.16
N ASP A 65 -1.03 -5.02 5.35
CA ASP A 65 -0.54 -6.32 5.82
C ASP A 65 0.64 -6.17 6.78
N GLY A 66 1.55 -5.24 6.50
CA GLY A 66 2.65 -4.97 7.39
C GLY A 66 2.20 -4.36 8.73
N TYR A 67 1.14 -3.54 8.76
CA TYR A 67 0.54 -3.08 10.02
C TYR A 67 -0.14 -4.21 10.79
N VAL A 68 -0.76 -5.16 10.11
CA VAL A 68 -1.32 -6.38 10.73
C VAL A 68 -0.19 -7.22 11.36
N ALA A 69 0.90 -7.45 10.63
CA ALA A 69 2.07 -8.17 11.13
C ALA A 69 2.73 -7.43 12.32
N ARG A 70 2.90 -6.11 12.21
CA ARG A 70 3.38 -5.26 13.32
C ARG A 70 2.54 -5.47 14.58
N ARG A 71 1.21 -5.48 14.48
CA ARG A 71 0.31 -5.70 15.62
C ARG A 71 0.49 -7.10 16.23
N ARG A 72 0.66 -8.13 15.41
CA ARG A 72 0.96 -9.49 15.90
C ARG A 72 2.27 -9.53 16.66
N ILE A 73 3.32 -8.88 16.15
CA ILE A 73 4.63 -8.76 16.82
C ILE A 73 4.48 -8.06 18.18
N LEU A 74 3.80 -6.91 18.23
CA LEU A 74 3.54 -6.19 19.49
C LEU A 74 2.81 -7.06 20.52
N LYS A 75 1.79 -7.81 20.08
CA LYS A 75 1.05 -8.75 20.94
C LYS A 75 1.93 -9.86 21.49
N LEU A 76 2.80 -10.46 20.67
CA LEU A 76 3.78 -11.46 21.10
C LEU A 76 4.74 -10.90 22.16
N LEU A 77 5.12 -9.63 22.00
CA LEU A 77 6.03 -8.92 22.89
C LEU A 77 5.35 -8.27 24.10
N ARG A 78 4.01 -8.32 24.18
CA ARG A 78 3.20 -7.64 25.21
C ARG A 78 3.49 -6.14 25.30
N VAL A 79 3.68 -5.51 24.15
CA VAL A 79 3.83 -4.06 24.01
C VAL A 79 2.50 -3.49 23.56
N GLU A 80 2.10 -2.35 24.13
CA GLU A 80 0.85 -1.66 23.79
C GLU A 80 0.82 -1.27 22.30
N ASP A 81 -0.30 -1.53 21.63
CA ASP A 81 -0.54 -1.06 20.26
C ASP A 81 -1.49 0.13 20.27
N ILE A 82 -0.97 1.29 19.89
CA ILE A 82 -1.74 2.54 19.72
C ILE A 82 -2.88 2.47 18.69
N PHE A 83 -3.01 1.35 17.98
CA PHE A 83 -4.05 1.08 17.00
C PHE A 83 -4.94 -0.11 17.36
N GLU A 84 -4.84 -0.67 18.58
CA GLU A 84 -5.48 -1.94 18.94
C GLU A 84 -6.98 -2.01 18.61
N ASP A 85 -7.69 -0.88 18.75
CA ASP A 85 -9.12 -0.76 18.47
C ASP A 85 -9.49 -0.74 16.97
N GLU A 86 -8.53 -0.51 16.09
CA GLU A 86 -8.78 -0.43 14.64
C GLU A 86 -8.95 -1.81 14.03
N LYS A 87 -10.11 -2.11 13.45
CA LYS A 87 -10.36 -3.40 12.79
C LYS A 87 -9.66 -3.48 11.44
N LEU A 88 -8.44 -4.01 11.43
CA LEU A 88 -7.65 -4.27 10.22
C LEU A 88 -7.95 -5.68 9.70
N ILE A 89 -9.06 -5.83 8.99
CA ILE A 89 -9.35 -7.07 8.24
C ILE A 89 -9.20 -6.75 6.76
N LEU A 90 -8.16 -7.30 6.16
CA LEU A 90 -8.05 -7.37 4.70
C LEU A 90 -8.79 -8.63 4.23
N LYS A 91 -9.68 -8.48 3.25
CA LYS A 91 -10.18 -9.60 2.47
C LYS A 91 -9.44 -9.62 1.12
N ASP A 92 -9.35 -10.78 0.50
CA ASP A 92 -8.61 -10.91 -0.77
C ASP A 92 -9.21 -10.03 -1.89
N GLU A 93 -10.54 -9.85 -1.86
CA GLU A 93 -11.32 -9.13 -2.88
C GLU A 93 -11.64 -7.66 -2.51
N GLU A 94 -10.91 -7.04 -1.58
CA GLU A 94 -11.14 -5.60 -1.27
C GLU A 94 -10.85 -4.72 -2.50
N THR A 95 -11.83 -3.90 -2.89
CA THR A 95 -11.69 -2.89 -3.95
C THR A 95 -10.77 -1.75 -3.51
N LEU A 96 -10.20 -0.98 -4.45
CA LEU A 96 -9.43 0.23 -4.12
C LEU A 96 -10.15 1.14 -3.11
N GLY A 97 -11.45 1.40 -3.30
CA GLY A 97 -12.23 2.25 -2.38
C GLY A 97 -12.25 1.71 -0.95
N GLN A 98 -12.37 0.39 -0.78
CA GLN A 98 -12.31 -0.23 0.54
C GLN A 98 -10.89 -0.20 1.12
N LEU A 99 -9.88 -0.43 0.30
CA LEU A 99 -8.47 -0.28 0.69
C LEU A 99 -8.18 1.15 1.16
N VAL A 100 -8.70 2.19 0.50
CA VAL A 100 -8.56 3.59 0.96
C VAL A 100 -9.16 3.75 2.35
N GLY A 101 -10.33 3.17 2.59
CA GLY A 101 -11.01 3.23 3.89
C GLY A 101 -10.23 2.58 5.02
N ILE A 102 -9.53 1.47 4.75
CA ILE A 102 -8.64 0.80 5.73
C ILE A 102 -7.36 1.61 5.91
N PHE A 103 -6.73 2.00 4.80
CA PHE A 103 -5.46 2.75 4.79
C PHE A 103 -5.58 4.09 5.53
N ALA A 104 -6.71 4.81 5.38
CA ALA A 104 -6.97 6.06 6.08
C ALA A 104 -6.98 5.94 7.62
N ARG A 105 -7.22 4.74 8.17
CA ARG A 105 -7.22 4.49 9.63
C ARG A 105 -5.81 4.29 10.19
N LEU A 106 -4.82 4.04 9.33
CA LEU A 106 -3.43 3.72 9.70
C LEU A 106 -2.51 4.94 9.89
N ARG A 107 -3.06 6.09 10.35
CA ARG A 107 -2.34 7.39 10.48
C ARG A 107 -1.74 7.92 9.16
N CYS A 108 -2.30 7.55 8.02
CA CYS A 108 -1.84 8.09 6.73
C CYS A 108 -2.18 9.59 6.58
N ASP A 109 -1.31 10.31 5.87
CA ASP A 109 -1.47 11.72 5.56
C ASP A 109 -2.83 11.99 4.87
N ARG A 110 -3.60 12.96 5.39
CA ARG A 110 -4.89 13.36 4.82
C ARG A 110 -4.77 13.82 3.36
N ILE A 111 -3.63 14.43 2.99
CA ILE A 111 -3.36 14.85 1.61
C ILE A 111 -3.19 13.61 0.73
N LEU A 112 -2.43 12.61 1.18
CA LEU A 112 -2.29 11.33 0.47
C LEU A 112 -3.64 10.66 0.26
N ILE A 113 -4.47 10.56 1.31
CA ILE A 113 -5.83 9.99 1.21
C ILE A 113 -6.71 10.77 0.22
N LYS A 114 -6.64 12.11 0.25
CA LYS A 114 -7.36 12.96 -0.70
C LYS A 114 -6.92 12.68 -2.14
N ASN A 115 -5.63 12.55 -2.38
CA ASN A 115 -5.08 12.32 -3.72
C ASN A 115 -5.43 10.92 -4.24
N ILE A 116 -5.39 9.89 -3.39
CA ILE A 116 -5.85 8.53 -3.75
C ILE A 116 -7.35 8.53 -4.09
N ASN A 117 -8.19 9.25 -3.32
CA ASN A 117 -9.61 9.37 -3.62
C ASN A 117 -9.87 10.09 -4.95
N LYS A 118 -9.10 11.14 -5.26
CA LYS A 118 -9.17 11.82 -6.56
C LYS A 118 -8.81 10.87 -7.70
N PHE A 119 -7.72 10.11 -7.56
CA PHE A 119 -7.34 9.08 -8.52
C PHE A 119 -8.44 8.02 -8.70
N ASN A 120 -9.02 7.50 -7.61
CA ASN A 120 -10.10 6.53 -7.68
C ASN A 120 -11.37 7.11 -8.36
N GLY A 121 -11.63 8.41 -8.20
CA GLY A 121 -12.67 9.12 -8.95
C GLY A 121 -12.42 9.07 -10.46
N ILE A 122 -11.21 9.45 -10.90
CA ILE A 122 -10.80 9.40 -12.31
C ILE A 122 -10.87 7.98 -12.86
N ARG A 123 -10.43 6.97 -12.09
CA ARG A 123 -10.54 5.55 -12.48
C ARG A 123 -11.99 5.13 -12.71
N ARG A 124 -12.90 5.49 -11.80
CA ARG A 124 -14.32 5.18 -11.94
C ARG A 124 -14.91 5.85 -13.16
N GLU A 125 -14.56 7.12 -13.38
CA GLU A 125 -14.98 7.86 -14.55
C GLU A 125 -14.48 7.21 -15.85
N ALA A 126 -13.23 6.72 -15.88
CA ALA A 126 -12.68 5.99 -17.01
C ALA A 126 -13.48 4.73 -17.36
N VAL A 127 -13.85 3.93 -16.34
CA VAL A 127 -14.73 2.76 -16.54
C VAL A 127 -16.08 3.19 -17.12
N HIS A 128 -16.73 4.19 -16.53
CA HIS A 128 -18.02 4.65 -17.02
C HIS A 128 -17.96 5.19 -18.46
N HIS A 129 -16.92 5.93 -18.83
CA HIS A 129 -16.79 6.42 -20.22
C HIS A 129 -16.53 5.33 -21.24
N MET A 130 -15.78 4.27 -20.87
CA MET A 130 -15.56 3.12 -21.74
C MET A 130 -16.86 2.38 -22.08
N PHE A 131 -17.85 2.38 -21.18
CA PHE A 131 -19.08 1.58 -21.33
C PHE A 131 -20.32 2.41 -21.66
N ASP A 132 -20.43 3.64 -21.16
CA ASP A 132 -21.64 4.46 -21.22
C ASP A 132 -21.54 5.59 -22.28
N GLY A 133 -20.35 5.87 -22.82
CA GLY A 133 -20.15 6.83 -23.91
C GLY A 133 -20.52 8.29 -23.59
N THR A 134 -20.63 8.65 -22.30
CA THR A 134 -21.19 9.94 -21.86
C THR A 134 -20.29 11.16 -22.11
N LYS A 135 -19.01 10.96 -22.45
CA LYS A 135 -18.03 12.01 -22.80
C LYS A 135 -17.23 11.57 -24.01
N GLU A 136 -16.80 12.53 -24.83
CA GLU A 136 -15.88 12.24 -25.93
C GLU A 136 -14.55 11.72 -25.37
N LEU A 137 -14.19 10.48 -25.73
CA LEU A 137 -13.04 9.76 -25.16
C LEU A 137 -11.74 10.59 -25.23
N LYS A 138 -11.52 11.29 -26.34
CA LYS A 138 -10.33 12.15 -26.54
C LYS A 138 -10.22 13.29 -25.52
N VAL A 139 -11.36 13.89 -25.15
CA VAL A 139 -11.38 14.97 -24.15
C VAL A 139 -11.00 14.41 -22.79
N PHE A 140 -11.53 13.23 -22.45
CA PHE A 140 -11.19 12.56 -21.20
C PHE A 140 -9.72 12.11 -21.16
N GLU A 141 -9.19 11.53 -22.25
CA GLU A 141 -7.77 11.15 -22.36
C GLU A 141 -6.83 12.34 -22.15
N ALA A 142 -7.18 13.53 -22.67
CA ALA A 142 -6.40 14.74 -22.45
C ALA A 142 -6.37 15.15 -20.97
N GLU A 143 -7.52 15.09 -20.27
CA GLU A 143 -7.60 15.37 -18.84
C GLU A 143 -6.78 14.39 -18.00
N VAL A 144 -6.86 13.09 -18.35
CA VAL A 144 -6.06 12.04 -17.71
C VAL A 144 -4.58 12.29 -17.90
N THR A 145 -4.16 12.66 -19.11
CA THR A 145 -2.76 12.99 -19.42
C THR A 145 -2.25 14.11 -18.51
N VAL A 146 -3.00 15.20 -18.40
CA VAL A 146 -2.65 16.34 -17.54
C VAL A 146 -2.60 15.91 -16.07
N TYR A 147 -3.54 15.09 -15.63
CA TYR A 147 -3.58 14.60 -14.25
C TYR A 147 -2.38 13.70 -13.91
N LEU A 148 -2.04 12.74 -14.78
CA LEU A 148 -0.91 11.83 -14.58
C LEU A 148 0.44 12.55 -14.62
N ALA A 149 0.55 13.65 -15.38
CA ALA A 149 1.72 14.53 -15.36
C ALA A 149 1.78 15.45 -14.11
N GLY A 150 0.69 15.52 -13.33
CA GLY A 150 0.55 16.39 -12.19
C GLY A 150 1.28 15.91 -10.93
N SER A 151 1.73 16.86 -10.11
CA SER A 151 2.37 16.58 -8.82
C SER A 151 1.46 15.82 -7.85
N GLU A 152 0.14 16.05 -7.92
CA GLU A 152 -0.84 15.35 -7.09
C GLU A 152 -0.80 13.84 -7.32
N PHE A 153 -0.66 13.39 -8.57
CA PHE A 153 -0.58 11.96 -8.87
C PHE A 153 0.74 11.36 -8.38
N ASN A 154 1.87 12.01 -8.68
CA ASN A 154 3.20 11.57 -8.24
C ASN A 154 3.28 11.40 -6.71
N SER A 155 2.64 12.31 -5.97
CA SER A 155 2.59 12.26 -4.51
C SER A 155 1.90 11.00 -3.95
N ILE A 156 1.08 10.29 -4.74
CA ILE A 156 0.41 9.06 -4.30
C ILE A 156 1.43 7.94 -4.12
N ILE A 157 2.22 7.66 -5.15
CA ILE A 157 3.22 6.58 -5.12
C ILE A 157 4.30 6.90 -4.09
N GLU A 158 4.79 8.14 -4.07
CA GLU A 158 5.77 8.61 -3.09
C GLU A 158 5.23 8.50 -1.66
N GLY A 159 3.99 8.93 -1.43
CA GLY A 159 3.36 8.89 -0.11
C GLY A 159 3.17 7.46 0.40
N ILE A 160 2.67 6.54 -0.43
CA ILE A 160 2.51 5.14 0.00
C ILE A 160 3.89 4.49 0.25
N THR A 161 4.89 4.79 -0.59
CA THR A 161 6.25 4.28 -0.41
C THR A 161 6.86 4.81 0.90
N ALA A 162 6.64 6.08 1.24
CA ALA A 162 7.09 6.66 2.49
C ALA A 162 6.44 5.98 3.70
N GLU A 163 5.14 5.67 3.65
CA GLU A 163 4.46 4.90 4.69
C GLU A 163 5.00 3.47 4.83
N GLN A 164 5.30 2.79 3.71
CA GLN A 164 5.98 1.51 3.73
C GLN A 164 7.35 1.59 4.44
N MET A 165 8.15 2.62 4.14
CA MET A 165 9.46 2.79 4.78
C MET A 165 9.35 3.04 6.28
N LYS A 166 8.40 3.89 6.70
CA LYS A 166 8.13 4.14 8.13
C LYS A 166 7.75 2.85 8.85
N LEU A 167 6.84 2.07 8.28
CA LEU A 167 6.40 0.79 8.84
C LEU A 167 7.55 -0.20 9.03
N ILE A 168 8.42 -0.34 8.02
CA ILE A 168 9.60 -1.22 8.10
C ILE A 168 10.55 -0.75 9.21
N GLN A 169 10.79 0.56 9.33
CA GLN A 169 11.62 1.11 10.40
C GLN A 169 11.01 0.89 11.78
N ASP A 170 9.70 1.04 11.92
CA ASP A 170 9.00 0.83 13.18
C ASP A 170 9.05 -0.63 13.63
N ILE A 171 8.86 -1.58 12.71
CA ILE A 171 9.00 -3.02 13.01
C ILE A 171 10.43 -3.34 13.47
N LYS A 172 11.46 -2.80 12.80
CA LYS A 172 12.86 -3.00 13.21
C LYS A 172 13.10 -2.51 14.64
N LYS A 173 12.65 -1.29 14.97
CA LYS A 173 12.79 -0.72 16.32
C LYS A 173 12.09 -1.57 17.38
N ILE A 174 10.88 -2.06 17.10
CA ILE A 174 10.12 -2.91 18.04
C ILE A 174 10.91 -4.19 18.36
N VAL A 175 11.49 -4.81 17.33
CA VAL A 175 12.26 -6.06 17.45
C VAL A 175 13.58 -5.83 18.20
N GLU A 176 14.29 -4.73 17.90
CA GLU A 176 15.54 -4.35 18.60
C GLU A 176 15.30 -4.14 20.10
N ILE A 177 14.30 -3.32 20.47
CA ILE A 177 13.94 -3.04 21.88
C ILE A 177 13.57 -4.33 22.62
N ALA A 178 12.86 -5.25 21.96
CA ALA A 178 12.49 -6.53 22.55
C ALA A 178 13.69 -7.49 22.73
N GLY A 179 14.64 -7.47 21.79
CA GLY A 179 15.88 -8.22 21.88
C GLY A 179 16.74 -7.77 23.07
N GLU A 180 16.88 -6.46 23.27
CA GLU A 180 17.66 -5.89 24.37
C GLU A 180 17.05 -6.20 25.76
N ARG A 181 15.72 -6.13 25.89
CA ARG A 181 14.99 -6.48 27.13
C ARG A 181 15.08 -7.96 27.48
N SER A 182 15.30 -8.83 26.50
CA SER A 182 15.46 -10.27 26.70
C SER A 182 16.89 -10.67 27.06
N ALA A 183 17.87 -9.81 26.78
CA ALA A 183 19.29 -10.02 27.13
C ALA A 183 19.66 -9.47 28.53
N THR A 184 18.81 -8.63 29.11
CA THR A 184 19.03 -7.96 30.41
C THR A 184 18.26 -8.60 31.58
N ASN A 185 17.42 -9.61 31.33
CA ASN A 185 16.69 -10.39 32.35
C ASN A 185 17.12 -11.87 32.31
#